data_AF-A0A2V9P0Q2-F1
#
_entry.id   AF-A0A2V9P0Q2-F1
#
_cell.length_a   1.000
_cell.length_b   1.000
_cell.length_c   1.000
_cell.angle_alpha   90.00
_cell.angle_beta   90.00
_cell.angle_gamma   90.00
#
_symmetry.space_group_name_H-M   'P 1'
#
loop_
_entity.id
_entity.type
_entity.pdbx_description
1 polymer ?
#
loop_
_entity_poly.entity_id
_entity_poly.type
_entity_poly.pdbx_seq_one_letter_code
_entity_poly.pdbx_strand_id
1 'polypeptide(L)'
;MTLSTDQKLLTAESAENPSGPQRTALRLGSIAFLLLAFACVVLVRDVRVLAKEAVPRVQLHAEDLGPRQIEDLTSKSLPRDYALAWQTMEQALEENRPGLLDGYFTGLAKQDLTQRVRSQIKSGLRTRYQDGGHKLEAIFYSP
;
A
#
# COMPACT_ATOMS: atom_id res chain seq x y z
N MET A 1 57.13 -22.97 -66.86
CA MET A 1 57.18 -22.65 -65.43
C MET A 1 56.30 -21.44 -65.20
N THR A 2 55.01 -21.69 -64.90
CA THR A 2 54.00 -20.73 -64.39
C THR A 2 52.64 -21.44 -64.25
N LEU A 3 52.26 -21.66 -62.98
CA LEU A 3 50.92 -21.52 -62.36
C LEU A 3 49.72 -22.20 -63.06
N SER A 4 49.34 -23.42 -62.63
CA SER A 4 48.37 -23.66 -61.54
C SER A 4 47.07 -22.85 -61.70
N THR A 5 46.21 -23.30 -62.62
CA THR A 5 44.84 -22.80 -62.79
C THR A 5 43.93 -23.98 -63.13
N ASP A 6 43.79 -24.94 -62.23
CA ASP A 6 42.69 -25.94 -62.30
C ASP A 6 42.34 -26.48 -60.90
N GLN A 7 42.62 -25.69 -59.86
CA GLN A 7 42.19 -25.95 -58.49
C GLN A 7 41.02 -25.04 -58.13
N LYS A 8 39.97 -25.03 -58.96
CA LYS A 8 38.76 -24.21 -58.71
C LYS A 8 37.42 -24.90 -58.97
N LEU A 9 37.37 -26.18 -59.31
CA LEU A 9 36.11 -26.81 -59.73
C LEU A 9 35.66 -28.07 -59.00
N LEU A 10 36.33 -28.49 -57.91
CA LEU A 10 35.97 -29.73 -57.20
C LEU A 10 35.84 -29.58 -55.68
N THR A 11 35.62 -28.36 -55.20
CA THR A 11 35.38 -28.12 -53.76
C THR A 11 34.19 -27.17 -53.56
N ALA A 12 33.15 -27.33 -54.38
CA ALA A 12 31.88 -26.65 -54.24
C ALA A 12 30.78 -27.63 -53.81
N GLU A 13 31.04 -28.47 -52.82
CA GLU A 13 30.01 -29.28 -52.18
C GLU A 13 30.43 -29.72 -50.77
N SER A 14 30.72 -28.76 -49.90
CA SER A 14 30.69 -29.02 -48.45
C SER A 14 30.61 -27.70 -47.68
N ALA A 15 29.40 -27.15 -47.64
CA ALA A 15 29.02 -26.15 -46.65
C ALA A 15 27.58 -26.45 -46.24
N GLU A 16 27.42 -27.59 -45.57
CA GLU A 16 26.25 -27.88 -44.75
C GLU A 16 26.14 -26.76 -43.70
N ASN A 17 25.06 -26.00 -43.77
CA ASN A 17 24.71 -24.97 -42.81
C ASN A 17 23.73 -25.59 -41.79
N PRO A 18 24.17 -25.99 -40.58
CA PRO A 18 23.24 -26.33 -39.52
C PRO A 18 22.71 -25.03 -38.90
N SER A 19 21.64 -24.50 -39.49
CA SER A 19 20.75 -23.55 -38.82
C SER A 19 20.21 -24.19 -37.54
N GLY A 20 20.68 -23.69 -36.39
CA GLY A 20 20.61 -24.40 -35.11
C GLY A 20 19.27 -24.36 -34.36
N PRO A 21 19.10 -25.25 -33.36
CA PRO A 21 17.99 -25.20 -32.41
C PRO A 21 18.27 -24.32 -31.17
N GLN A 22 19.40 -23.61 -31.10
CA GLN A 22 19.80 -22.91 -29.87
C GLN A 22 19.04 -21.58 -29.62
N ARG A 23 18.46 -20.95 -30.64
CA ARG A 23 17.81 -19.62 -30.49
C ARG A 23 16.43 -19.67 -29.86
N THR A 24 15.76 -20.82 -29.87
CA THR A 24 14.39 -21.01 -29.35
C THR A 24 14.38 -21.36 -27.85
N ALA A 25 15.32 -22.21 -27.41
CA ALA A 25 15.43 -22.59 -26.00
C ALA A 25 15.75 -21.39 -25.07
N LEU A 26 16.63 -20.48 -25.51
CA LEU A 26 16.98 -19.28 -24.75
C LEU A 26 15.79 -18.30 -24.60
N ARG A 27 14.90 -18.26 -25.60
CA ARG A 27 13.72 -17.38 -25.60
C ARG A 27 12.62 -17.90 -24.68
N LEU A 28 12.39 -19.22 -24.62
CA LEU A 28 11.42 -19.80 -23.69
C LEU A 28 11.82 -19.58 -22.23
N GLY A 29 13.10 -19.76 -21.90
CA GLY A 29 13.61 -19.49 -20.54
C GLY A 29 13.44 -18.02 -20.15
N SER A 30 13.68 -17.10 -21.09
CA SER A 30 13.51 -15.66 -20.87
C SER A 30 12.03 -15.26 -20.67
N ILE A 31 11.11 -15.87 -21.43
CA ILE A 31 9.67 -15.63 -21.28
C ILE A 31 9.17 -16.20 -19.94
N ALA A 32 9.60 -17.40 -19.56
CA ALA A 32 9.23 -18.00 -18.27
C ALA A 32 9.75 -17.16 -17.09
N PHE A 33 10.97 -16.63 -17.18
CA PHE A 33 11.54 -15.73 -16.18
C PHE A 33 10.78 -14.40 -16.08
N LEU A 34 10.40 -13.80 -17.22
CA LEU A 34 9.61 -12.57 -17.25
C LEU A 34 8.20 -12.78 -16.69
N LEU A 35 7.55 -13.91 -17.00
CA LEU A 35 6.24 -14.26 -16.44
C LEU A 35 6.33 -14.52 -14.93
N LEU A 36 7.38 -15.20 -14.46
CA LEU A 36 7.62 -15.41 -13.04
C LEU A 36 7.90 -14.08 -12.30
N ALA A 37 8.71 -13.20 -12.89
CA ALA A 37 8.98 -11.88 -12.34
C ALA A 37 7.70 -11.02 -12.30
N PHE A 38 6.90 -11.06 -13.36
CA PHE A 38 5.60 -10.38 -13.41
C PHE A 38 4.64 -10.93 -12.35
N ALA A 39 4.54 -12.25 -12.21
CA ALA A 39 3.74 -12.89 -11.17
C ALA A 39 4.23 -12.51 -9.76
N CYS A 40 5.54 -12.47 -9.51
CA CYS A 40 6.11 -11.99 -8.26
C CYS A 40 5.76 -10.51 -8.00
N VAL A 41 5.85 -9.64 -9.01
CA VAL A 41 5.48 -8.22 -8.86
C VAL A 41 3.99 -8.04 -8.57
N VAL A 42 3.13 -8.82 -9.23
CA VAL A 42 1.69 -8.83 -8.97
C VAL A 42 1.39 -9.34 -7.56
N LEU A 43 1.97 -10.47 -7.16
CA LEU A 43 1.80 -11.05 -5.82
C LEU A 43 2.30 -10.11 -4.72
N VAL A 44 3.45 -9.45 -4.89
CA VAL A 44 3.97 -8.47 -3.92
C VAL A 44 3.07 -7.24 -3.82
N ARG A 45 2.38 -6.84 -4.89
CA ARG A 45 1.37 -5.78 -4.85
C ARG A 45 0.14 -6.20 -4.06
N ASP A 46 -0.40 -7.39 -4.33
CA ASP A 46 -1.65 -7.84 -3.70
C ASP A 46 -1.50 -8.07 -2.19
N VAL A 47 -0.34 -8.55 -1.74
CA VAL A 47 -0.06 -8.73 -0.30
C VAL A 47 -0.05 -7.39 0.48
N ARG A 48 0.28 -6.27 -0.18
CA ARG A 48 0.22 -4.94 0.46
C ARG A 48 -1.20 -4.39 0.58
N VAL A 49 -2.12 -4.85 -0.27
CA VAL A 49 -3.53 -4.40 -0.28
C VAL A 49 -4.38 -5.15 0.75
N LEU A 50 -3.96 -6.36 1.16
CA LEU A 50 -4.66 -7.18 2.16
C LEU A 50 -4.26 -6.88 3.62
N ALA A 51 -3.76 -5.69 3.92
CA ALA A 51 -3.77 -5.20 5.29
C ALA A 51 -5.18 -4.67 5.58
N LYS A 52 -6.10 -5.57 5.94
CA LYS A 52 -7.44 -5.23 6.45
C LYS A 52 -7.28 -4.13 7.49
N GLU A 53 -7.89 -2.98 7.27
CA GLU A 53 -7.82 -1.81 8.16
C GLU A 53 -8.14 -2.21 9.60
N ALA A 54 -7.09 -2.43 10.38
CA ALA A 54 -7.22 -2.71 11.79
C ALA A 54 -7.66 -1.41 12.46
N VAL A 55 -8.65 -1.49 13.35
CA VAL A 55 -9.00 -0.37 14.22
C VAL A 55 -7.70 0.12 14.90
N PRO A 56 -7.43 1.45 14.88
CA PRO A 56 -6.22 2.03 15.46
C PRO A 56 -5.95 1.52 16.88
N ARG A 57 -4.69 1.23 17.19
CA ARG A 57 -4.31 0.80 18.55
C ARG A 57 -4.27 2.02 19.45
N VAL A 58 -5.09 2.05 20.49
CA VAL A 58 -5.14 3.17 21.44
C VAL A 58 -4.80 2.69 22.85
N GLN A 59 -3.86 3.36 23.49
CA GLN A 59 -3.47 3.13 24.89
C GLN A 59 -3.86 4.35 25.71
N LEU A 60 -4.59 4.15 26.79
CA LEU A 60 -4.94 5.22 27.74
C LEU A 60 -4.10 5.07 29.01
N HIS A 61 -3.35 6.13 29.31
CA HIS A 61 -2.62 6.31 30.54
C HIS A 61 -3.42 7.23 31.44
N ALA A 62 -3.83 6.69 32.58
CA ALA A 62 -4.70 7.33 33.55
C ALA A 62 -4.16 7.20 34.98
N GLU A 63 -2.92 6.75 35.12
CA GLU A 63 -2.27 6.44 36.40
C GLU A 63 -1.99 7.71 37.22
N ASP A 64 -1.74 8.84 36.54
CA ASP A 64 -1.42 10.14 37.14
C ASP A 64 -2.64 11.09 37.22
N LEU A 65 -3.86 10.58 37.04
CA LEU A 65 -5.06 11.34 37.37
C LEU A 65 -5.02 11.68 38.87
N GLY A 66 -5.30 12.94 39.22
CA GLY A 66 -5.22 13.48 40.58
C GLY A 66 -6.08 12.76 41.63
N PRO A 67 -6.72 13.41 42.62
CA PRO A 67 -7.32 12.69 43.75
C PRO A 67 -8.48 11.73 43.38
N ARG A 68 -8.94 11.72 42.11
CA ARG A 68 -10.03 10.89 41.62
C ARG A 68 -9.56 9.97 40.49
N GLN A 69 -9.79 8.68 40.67
CA GLN A 69 -9.57 7.67 39.63
C GLN A 69 -10.61 7.79 38.51
N ILE A 70 -10.23 7.38 37.30
CA ILE A 70 -11.16 7.26 36.18
C ILE A 70 -12.17 6.13 36.47
N GLU A 71 -13.43 6.34 36.07
CA GLU A 71 -14.44 5.28 36.13
C GLU A 71 -14.11 4.16 35.13
N ASP A 72 -14.31 2.90 35.53
CA ASP A 72 -14.05 1.71 34.70
C ASP A 72 -14.70 1.77 33.31
N LEU A 73 -15.96 2.25 33.23
CA LEU A 73 -16.66 2.36 31.95
C LEU A 73 -16.01 3.40 31.04
N THR A 74 -15.63 4.54 31.61
CA THR A 74 -14.93 5.62 30.87
C THR A 74 -13.55 5.16 30.41
N SER A 75 -12.81 4.44 31.26
CA SER A 75 -11.51 3.87 30.93
C SER A 75 -11.56 2.91 29.73
N LYS A 76 -12.68 2.21 29.55
CA LYS A 76 -12.91 1.28 28.42
C LYS A 76 -13.51 1.96 27.20
N SER A 77 -14.46 2.88 27.38
CA SER A 77 -15.16 3.52 26.27
C SER A 77 -14.28 4.53 25.54
N LEU A 78 -13.45 5.27 26.28
CA LEU A 78 -12.66 6.37 25.71
C LEU A 78 -11.66 5.89 24.64
N PRO A 79 -10.82 4.86 24.87
CA PRO A 79 -9.93 4.34 23.83
C PRO A 79 -10.70 3.80 22.62
N ARG A 80 -11.83 3.11 22.86
CA ARG A 80 -12.66 2.52 21.79
C ARG A 80 -13.28 3.60 20.91
N ASP A 81 -13.94 4.58 21.51
CA ASP A 81 -14.66 5.61 20.77
C ASP A 81 -13.67 6.53 20.03
N TYR A 82 -12.51 6.80 20.63
CA TYR A 82 -11.40 7.47 19.95
C TYR A 82 -10.91 6.68 18.74
N ALA A 83 -10.67 5.37 18.88
CA ALA A 83 -10.17 4.55 17.78
C ALA A 83 -11.16 4.51 16.61
N LEU A 84 -12.47 4.43 16.89
CA LEU A 84 -13.52 4.45 15.88
C LEU A 84 -13.66 5.83 15.23
N ALA A 85 -13.54 6.92 16.00
CA ALA A 85 -13.50 8.27 15.45
C ALA A 85 -12.31 8.44 14.49
N TRP A 86 -11.12 7.96 14.89
CA TRP A 86 -9.93 8.03 14.05
C TRP A 86 -10.10 7.21 12.76
N GLN A 87 -10.53 5.96 12.86
CA GLN A 87 -10.78 5.10 11.69
C GLN A 87 -11.78 5.74 10.71
N THR A 88 -12.89 6.28 11.21
CA THR A 88 -13.90 6.91 10.34
C THR A 88 -13.37 8.17 9.67
N MET A 89 -12.51 8.95 10.33
CA MET A 89 -11.83 10.09 9.73
C MET A 89 -10.86 9.66 8.63
N GLU A 90 -10.04 8.63 8.87
CA GLU A 90 -9.11 8.09 7.88
C GLU A 90 -9.85 7.60 6.63
N GLN A 91 -10.89 6.80 6.82
CA GLN A 91 -11.73 6.31 5.72
C GLN A 91 -12.42 7.46 4.98
N ALA A 92 -12.94 8.47 5.68
CA ALA A 92 -13.56 9.64 5.04
C ALA A 92 -12.59 10.36 4.10
N LEU A 93 -11.32 10.47 4.50
CA LEU A 93 -10.27 11.17 3.76
C LEU A 93 -9.67 10.33 2.64
N GLU A 94 -9.55 9.01 2.83
CA GLU A 94 -9.01 8.10 1.82
C GLU A 94 -10.04 7.79 0.72
N GLU A 95 -11.30 7.55 1.11
CA GLU A 95 -12.40 7.25 0.18
C GLU A 95 -13.08 8.51 -0.38
N ASN A 96 -12.69 9.70 0.09
CA ASN A 96 -13.34 10.97 -0.25
C ASN A 96 -14.86 10.94 0.03
N ARG A 97 -15.25 10.38 1.18
CA ARG A 97 -16.65 10.22 1.60
C ARG A 97 -16.96 11.01 2.87
N PRO A 98 -17.46 12.26 2.73
CA PRO A 98 -17.69 13.11 3.90
C PRO A 98 -18.76 12.57 4.85
N GLY A 99 -19.72 11.76 4.36
CA GLY A 99 -20.77 11.17 5.20
C GLY A 99 -20.27 10.17 6.25
N LEU A 100 -19.04 9.66 6.12
CA LEU A 100 -18.45 8.79 7.15
C LEU A 100 -18.15 9.55 8.46
N LEU A 101 -18.12 10.89 8.41
CA LEU A 101 -17.87 11.75 9.58
C LEU A 101 -19.12 11.97 10.44
N ASP A 102 -20.30 11.48 10.02
CA ASP A 102 -21.57 11.77 10.69
C ASP A 102 -21.73 11.11 12.07
N GLY A 103 -20.99 10.03 12.35
CA GLY A 103 -21.12 9.25 13.58
C GLY A 103 -20.35 9.81 14.78
N TYR A 104 -19.06 10.09 14.62
CA TYR A 104 -18.16 10.41 15.75
C TYR A 104 -17.75 11.88 15.83
N PHE A 105 -18.04 12.70 14.81
CA PHE A 105 -17.68 14.11 14.79
C PHE A 105 -18.91 15.00 14.88
N THR A 106 -18.77 16.12 15.59
CA THR A 106 -19.80 17.15 15.72
C THR A 106 -19.18 18.56 15.67
N GLY A 107 -20.03 19.58 15.61
CA GLY A 107 -19.63 20.99 15.66
C GLY A 107 -18.57 21.37 14.62
N LEU A 108 -17.60 22.18 15.06
CA LEU A 108 -16.53 22.69 14.21
C LEU A 108 -15.67 21.57 13.61
N ALA A 109 -15.33 20.54 14.40
CA ALA A 109 -14.52 19.41 13.91
C ALA A 109 -15.19 18.71 12.72
N LYS A 110 -16.51 18.47 12.80
CA LYS A 110 -17.27 17.89 11.68
C LYS A 110 -17.26 18.80 10.45
N GLN A 111 -17.48 20.11 10.66
CA GLN A 111 -17.52 21.10 9.58
C GLN A 111 -16.17 21.16 8.85
N ASP A 112 -15.07 21.28 9.58
CA ASP A 112 -13.72 21.41 9.04
C ASP A 112 -13.29 20.14 8.29
N LEU A 113 -13.51 18.96 8.87
CA LEU A 113 -13.20 17.68 8.21
C LEU A 113 -14.05 17.48 6.95
N THR A 114 -15.34 17.81 7.02
CA THR A 114 -16.24 17.76 5.84
C THR A 114 -15.75 18.69 4.74
N GLN A 115 -15.37 19.92 5.09
CA GLN A 115 -14.83 20.89 4.14
C GLN A 115 -13.51 20.41 3.54
N ARG A 116 -12.64 19.79 4.34
CA ARG A 116 -11.38 19.21 3.86
C ARG A 116 -11.63 18.09 2.85
N VAL A 117 -12.51 17.14 3.15
CA VAL A 117 -12.88 16.06 2.21
C VAL A 117 -13.47 16.63 0.92
N ARG A 118 -14.38 17.62 1.01
CA ARG A 118 -14.95 18.28 -0.18
C ARG A 118 -13.89 18.99 -1.02
N SER A 119 -12.89 19.58 -0.38
CA SER A 119 -11.78 20.25 -1.08
C SER A 119 -10.91 19.24 -1.82
N GLN A 120 -10.61 18.08 -1.21
CA GLN A 120 -9.91 16.98 -1.87
C GLN A 120 -10.64 16.48 -3.11
N ILE A 121 -11.97 16.30 -3.02
CA ILE A 121 -12.81 15.90 -4.16
C ILE A 121 -12.67 16.91 -5.30
N LYS A 122 -12.80 18.21 -5.01
CA LYS A 122 -12.71 19.27 -6.02
C LYS A 122 -11.33 19.33 -6.68
N SER A 123 -10.27 19.06 -5.94
CA SER A 123 -8.89 19.08 -6.46
C SER A 123 -8.44 17.75 -7.08
N GLY A 124 -9.24 16.68 -7.00
CA GLY A 124 -8.86 15.34 -7.42
C GLY A 124 -7.78 14.68 -6.54
N LEU A 125 -7.59 15.16 -5.31
CA LEU A 125 -6.63 14.61 -4.35
C LEU A 125 -7.32 13.61 -3.41
N ARG A 126 -6.53 12.79 -2.73
CA ARG A 126 -6.94 12.06 -1.52
C ARG A 126 -5.80 12.05 -0.51
N THR A 127 -6.16 12.03 0.77
CA THR A 127 -5.20 11.87 1.85
C THR A 127 -5.36 10.47 2.42
N ARG A 128 -4.24 9.76 2.58
CA ARG A 128 -4.20 8.48 3.28
C ARG A 128 -3.31 8.64 4.51
N TYR A 129 -3.81 8.21 5.67
CA TYR A 129 -3.01 8.13 6.89
C TYR A 129 -2.32 6.78 6.98
N GLN A 130 -1.15 6.78 7.62
CA GLN A 130 -0.47 5.57 8.08
C GLN A 130 -0.44 5.68 9.60
N ASP A 131 -1.35 4.98 10.26
CA ASP A 131 -1.43 4.97 11.73
C ASP A 131 -0.33 4.07 12.34
N GLY A 132 0.31 4.59 13.38
CA GLY A 132 1.28 3.87 14.21
C GLY A 132 0.74 3.50 15.60
N GLY A 133 -0.52 3.84 15.87
CA GLY A 133 -1.14 3.78 17.18
C GLY A 133 -1.08 5.11 17.92
N HIS A 134 -1.92 5.22 18.95
CA HIS A 134 -2.13 6.42 19.73
C HIS A 134 -1.92 6.17 21.22
N LYS A 135 -1.34 7.18 21.88
CA LYS A 135 -1.23 7.27 23.33
C LYS A 135 -2.12 8.42 23.80
N LEU A 136 -3.07 8.12 24.68
CA LEU A 136 -3.92 9.11 25.34
C LEU A 136 -3.45 9.26 26.79
N GLU A 137 -3.34 10.49 27.24
CA GLU A 137 -2.98 10.82 28.62
C GLU A 137 -4.16 11.54 29.27
N ALA A 138 -4.68 10.97 30.34
CA ALA A 138 -5.74 11.58 31.11
C ALA A 138 -5.10 12.53 32.13
N ILE A 139 -5.45 13.82 32.05
CA ILE A 139 -4.95 14.85 32.96
C ILE A 139 -6.08 15.37 33.86
N PHE A 140 -5.75 15.65 35.12
CA PHE A 140 -6.66 16.35 36.00
C PHE A 140 -6.53 17.86 35.78
N TYR A 141 -7.58 18.51 35.29
CA TYR A 141 -7.64 19.95 35.11
C TYR A 141 -8.58 20.58 36.16
N SER A 142 -8.02 21.45 37.00
CA SER A 142 -8.76 22.35 37.90
C SER A 142 -8.46 23.78 37.48
N PRO A 143 -9.45 24.56 37.01
CA PRO A 143 -9.29 25.99 36.76
C PRO A 143 -8.97 26.79 38.03
#